data_AF-A0A519RNE1-F1
#
_entry.id   AF-A0A519RNE1-F1
#
_cell.length_a   1.000
_cell.length_b   1.000
_cell.length_c   1.000
_cell.angle_alpha   90.00
_cell.angle_beta   90.00
_cell.angle_gamma   90.00
#
_symmetry.space_group_name_H-M   'P 1'
#
loop_
_entity.id
_entity.type
_entity.pdbx_description
1 polymer ?
#
loop_
_entity_poly.entity_id
_entity_poly.type
_entity_poly.pdbx_seq_one_letter_code
_entity_poly.pdbx_strand_id
1 'polypeptide(L)' 'DEALDAALISAAQKVEHYEIASYGCLVTYATLMEHEEARDLLQMTLDQEKETDSKLTEIAMSEANISA' A
#
# COMPACT_ATOMS: atom_id res chain seq x y z
N ASP A 1 2.94 -21.07 -9.00
CA ASP A 1 4.37 -21.49 -9.02
C ASP A 1 5.00 -20.52 -8.06
N GLU A 2 5.59 -21.00 -6.97
CA GLU A 2 6.00 -20.16 -5.83
C GLU A 2 6.88 -18.98 -6.28
N ALA A 3 7.72 -19.18 -7.31
CA ALA A 3 8.54 -18.11 -7.88
C ALA A 3 7.71 -17.04 -8.64
N LEU A 4 6.63 -17.46 -9.32
CA LEU A 4 5.72 -16.55 -10.00
C LEU A 4 4.88 -15.76 -9.00
N ASP A 5 4.36 -16.42 -7.96
CA ASP A 5 3.50 -15.81 -6.94
C ASP A 5 4.31 -14.77 -6.13
N ALA A 6 5.55 -15.11 -5.73
CA ALA A 6 6.48 -14.16 -5.13
C ALA A 6 6.82 -12.96 -6.03
N ALA A 7 6.96 -13.17 -7.34
CA ALA A 7 7.22 -12.09 -8.30
C ALA A 7 6.00 -11.16 -8.46
N LEU A 8 4.78 -11.71 -8.46
CA LEU A 8 3.54 -10.96 -8.51
C LEU A 8 3.33 -10.13 -7.24
N ILE A 9 3.54 -10.71 -6.06
CA ILE A 9 3.44 -10.00 -4.78
C ILE A 9 4.48 -8.87 -4.74
N SER A 10 5.73 -9.15 -5.13
CA SER A 10 6.78 -8.13 -5.20
C SER A 10 6.45 -6.98 -6.16
N ALA A 11 5.74 -7.26 -7.26
CA ALA A 11 5.28 -6.23 -8.19
C ALA A 11 4.14 -5.41 -7.58
N ALA A 12 3.18 -6.06 -6.92
CA ALA A 12 2.06 -5.41 -6.25
C ALA A 12 2.55 -4.45 -5.14
N GLN A 13 3.46 -4.90 -4.27
CA GLN A 13 4.01 -4.04 -3.20
C GLN A 13 4.73 -2.79 -3.72
N LYS A 14 5.35 -2.87 -4.91
CA LYS A 14 5.94 -1.68 -5.56
C LYS A 14 4.88 -0.68 -5.99
N VAL A 15 3.72 -1.15 -6.42
CA VAL A 15 2.57 -0.29 -6.75
C VAL A 15 2.04 0.35 -5.48
N GLU A 16 1.82 -0.43 -4.42
CA GLU A 16 1.36 0.08 -3.12
C GLU A 16 2.32 1.15 -2.56
N HIS A 17 3.64 0.91 -2.62
CA HIS A 17 4.62 1.91 -2.18
C HIS A 17 4.55 3.23 -2.97
N TYR A 18 4.28 3.15 -4.28
CA TYR A 18 4.08 4.34 -5.10
C TYR A 18 2.81 5.09 -4.71
N GLU A 19 1.72 4.37 -4.42
CA GLU A 19 0.45 4.94 -4.01
C GLU A 19 0.54 5.55 -2.61
N ILE A 20 1.16 4.87 -1.64
CA ILE A 20 1.41 5.38 -0.28
C ILE A 20 2.19 6.69 -0.33
N ALA A 21 3.26 6.76 -1.14
CA ALA A 21 4.03 7.99 -1.32
C ALA A 21 3.17 9.11 -1.94
N SER A 22 2.38 8.77 -2.96
CA SER A 22 1.53 9.73 -3.68
C SER A 22 0.42 10.29 -2.79
N TYR A 23 -0.35 9.42 -2.13
CA TYR A 23 -1.43 9.82 -1.23
C TYR A 23 -0.89 10.55 0.01
N GLY A 24 0.28 10.18 0.54
CA GLY A 24 0.94 10.93 1.61
C GLY A 24 1.25 12.38 1.23
N CYS A 25 1.74 12.62 0.01
CA CYS A 25 1.92 13.97 -0.52
C CYS A 25 0.58 14.70 -0.71
N LEU A 26 -0.44 14.03 -1.25
CA LEU A 26 -1.75 14.64 -1.50
C LEU A 26 -2.47 15.04 -0.20
N VAL A 27 -2.45 14.20 0.83
CA VAL A 27 -2.98 14.53 2.16
C VAL A 27 -2.29 15.77 2.73
N THR A 28 -0.96 15.85 2.59
CA THR A 28 -0.18 17.01 3.04
C THR A 28 -0.62 18.29 2.32
N TYR A 29 -0.75 18.25 0.99
CA TYR A 29 -1.20 19.40 0.22
C TYR A 29 -2.66 19.79 0.50
N ALA A 30 -3.57 18.82 0.62
CA ALA A 30 -4.97 19.09 0.99
C ALA A 30 -5.06 19.76 2.37
N THR A 31 -4.22 19.36 3.31
CA THR A 31 -4.12 19.99 4.63
C THR A 31 -3.62 21.43 4.54
N LEU A 32 -2.56 21.69 3.76
CA LEU A 32 -1.99 23.03 3.60
C LEU A 32 -2.93 24.01 2.87
N MET A 33 -3.80 23.49 1.99
CA MET A 33 -4.78 24.28 1.25
C MET A 33 -6.14 24.36 1.96
N GLU A 34 -6.25 23.86 3.20
CA GLU A 34 -7.48 23.88 4.00
C GLU A 34 -8.68 23.16 3.33
N HIS A 35 -8.39 22.13 2.53
CA HIS A 35 -9.41 21.28 1.89
C HIS A 35 -9.72 20.05 2.75
N GLU A 36 -10.49 20.23 3.83
CA GLU A 36 -10.73 19.19 4.84
C GLU A 36 -11.40 17.92 4.28
N GLU A 37 -12.44 18.05 3.47
CA GLU A 37 -13.13 16.88 2.89
C GLU A 37 -12.20 16.07 1.98
N ALA A 38 -11.40 16.76 1.15
CA ALA A 38 -10.42 16.10 0.30
C ALA A 38 -9.32 15.42 1.13
N ARG A 39 -8.82 16.09 2.17
CA ARG A 39 -7.84 15.51 3.10
C ARG A 39 -8.37 14.20 3.68
N ASP A 40 -9.61 14.19 4.17
CA ASP A 40 -10.18 13.02 4.84
C ASP A 40 -10.37 11.86 3.87
N LEU A 41 -10.86 12.12 2.66
CA LEU A 41 -10.98 11.09 1.62
C LEU A 41 -9.61 10.53 1.20
N LEU A 42 -8.61 11.40 1.00
CA LEU A 42 -7.26 10.99 0.63
C LEU A 42 -6.57 10.22 1.76
N GLN A 43 -6.83 10.59 3.01
CA GLN A 43 -6.30 9.89 4.18
C GLN A 43 -6.92 8.50 4.31
N MET A 44 -8.23 8.36 4.06
CA MET A 44 -8.88 7.04 4.01
C MET A 44 -8.23 6.13 2.96
N THR A 45 -7.96 6.63 1.76
CA THR A 45 -7.27 5.84 0.72
C THR A 45 -5.83 5.51 1.14
N LEU A 46 -5.08 6.47 1.67
CA LEU A 46 -3.72 6.22 2.18
C LEU A 46 -3.67 5.10 3.22
N ASP A 47 -4.65 5.05 4.13
CA ASP A 47 -4.71 4.02 5.16
C ASP A 47 -5.10 2.66 4.59
N GLN A 48 -5.96 2.63 3.56
CA GLN A 48 -6.29 1.41 2.82
C GLN A 48 -5.05 0.83 2.11
N GLU A 49 -4.25 1.66 1.42
CA GLU A 49 -3.06 1.15 0.71
C GLU A 49 -1.99 0.63 1.69
N LYS A 50 -1.83 1.27 2.84
CA LYS A 50 -0.95 0.74 3.91
C LYS A 50 -1.44 -0.61 4.44
N GLU A 51 -2.75 -0.78 4.60
CA GLU A 51 -3.31 -2.06 5.01
C GLU A 51 -3.12 -3.14 3.93
N THR A 52 -3.30 -2.78 2.66
CA THR A 52 -3.06 -3.67 1.52
C THR A 52 -1.61 -4.12 1.45
N ASP A 53 -0.64 -3.21 1.56
CA ASP A 53 0.79 -3.57 1.59
C ASP A 53 1.16 -4.48 2.78
N SER A 54 0.58 -4.23 3.96
CA SER A 54 0.75 -5.12 5.11
C SER A 54 0.21 -6.52 4.83
N LYS A 55 -0.96 -6.64 4.19
CA LYS A 55 -1.52 -7.94 3.80
C LYS A 55 -0.68 -8.65 2.74
N LEU A 56 -0.14 -7.92 1.76
CA LEU A 56 0.79 -8.48 0.78
C LEU A 56 2.05 -9.03 1.45
N THR A 57 2.57 -8.34 2.47
CA THR A 57 3.69 -8.81 3.29
C THR A 57 3.33 -10.09 4.05
N GLU A 58 2.15 -10.16 4.66
CA GLU A 58 1.66 -11.37 5.34
C GLU A 58 1.55 -12.56 4.38
N ILE A 59 1.00 -12.34 3.18
CA ILE A 59 0.89 -13.39 2.15
C ILE A 59 2.28 -13.86 1.73
N ALA A 60 3.21 -12.95 1.44
CA ALA A 60 4.59 -13.29 1.08
C ALA A 60 5.30 -14.13 2.17
N MET A 61 5.11 -13.77 3.43
CA MET A 61 5.68 -14.53 4.56
C MET A 61 5.01 -15.89 4.74
N SER A 62 3.70 -15.99 4.51
CA SER A 62 2.99 -17.27 4.56
C SER A 62 3.46 -18.21 3.45
N GLU A 63 3.62 -17.72 2.22
CA GLU A 63 4.15 -18.53 1.10
C GLU A 63 5.60 -18.99 1.36
N ALA A 64 6.45 -18.12 1.93
CA ALA A 64 7.80 -18.50 2.31
C ALA A 64 7.86 -19.58 3.42
N ASN A 65 6.84 -19.66 4.28
CA ASN A 65 6.77 -20.61 5.40
C ASN A 65 6.09 -21.95 5.06
N ILE A 66 5.50 -22.11 3.87
CA ILE A 66 4.88 -23.39 3.45
C ILE A 66 5.95 -24.45 3.11
N SER A 67 7.20 -24.04 2.92
CA SER A 67 8.29 -24.89 2.41
C SER A 67 9.47 -25.09 3.39
N ALA A 68 9.34 -24.69 4.66
CA ALA A 68 10.39 -24.80 5.69
C ALA A 68 10.22 -26.03 6.61
#